data_AF-A0A3D0X176-F1
#
_entry.id   AF-A0A3D0X176-F1
#
_cell.length_a   1.000
_cell.length_b   1.000
_cell.length_c   1.000
_cell.angle_alpha   90.00
_cell.angle_beta   90.00
_cell.angle_gamma   90.00
#
_symmetry.space_group_name_H-M   'P 1'
#
loop_
_entity.id
_entity.type
_entity.pdbx_description
1 polymer ?
#
loop_
_entity_poly.entity_id
_entity_poly.type
_entity_poly.pdbx_seq_one_letter_code
_entity_poly.pdbx_strand_id
1 'polypeptide(L)' 'FLHGEVVEYAQTGDLFSMPKDKRTEDYITGRFG' A
#
# COMPACT_ATOMS: atom_id res chain seq x y z
N PHE A 1 10.37 2.02 -20.68
CA PHE A 1 9.86 0.79 -20.05
C PHE A 1 9.40 1.14 -18.64
N LEU A 2 8.11 0.95 -18.32
CA LEU A 2 7.60 1.15 -16.95
C LEU A 2 8.06 -0.03 -16.10
N HIS A 3 9.03 0.19 -15.22
CA HIS A 3 9.46 -0.79 -14.23
C HIS A 3 8.55 -0.60 -13.01
N GLY A 4 7.46 -1.36 -12.94
CA GLY A 4 6.67 -1.44 -11.72
C GLY A 4 7.48 -2.15 -10.65
N GLU A 5 7.58 -1.57 -9.46
CA GLU A 5 8.16 -2.20 -8.29
C GLU A 5 7.05 -2.67 -7.34
N VAL A 6 7.31 -3.75 -6.60
CA VAL A 6 6.42 -4.16 -5.52
C VAL A 6 6.65 -3.20 -4.35
N VAL A 7 5.62 -2.43 -4.02
CA VAL A 7 5.65 -1.45 -2.94
C VAL A 7 5.51 -2.13 -1.58
N GLU A 8 4.58 -3.09 -1.43
CA GLU A 8 4.35 -3.79 -0.18
C GLU A 8 3.70 -5.17 -0.42
N TYR A 9 4.04 -6.15 0.43
CA TYR A 9 3.41 -7.48 0.46
C TYR A 9 3.27 -7.96 1.91
N ALA A 10 2.05 -8.30 2.31
CA ALA A 10 1.70 -8.79 3.64
C ALA A 10 0.43 -9.66 3.58
N GLN A 11 0.05 -10.30 4.69
CA GLN A 11 -1.25 -10.94 4.80
C GLN A 11 -2.37 -9.89 4.72
N THR A 12 -3.53 -10.27 4.16
CA THR A 12 -4.67 -9.36 3.97
C THR A 12 -5.05 -8.61 5.25
N GLY A 13 -5.09 -9.31 6.39
CA GLY A 13 -5.41 -8.67 7.68
C GLY A 13 -4.41 -7.56 8.02
N ASP A 14 -3.12 -7.84 7.90
CA ASP A 14 -2.06 -6.88 8.21
C ASP A 14 -2.04 -5.72 7.22
N LEU A 15 -2.16 -6.01 5.92
CA LEU A 15 -2.11 -5.02 4.83
C LEU A 15 -3.21 -3.95 4.98
N PHE A 16 -4.43 -4.36 5.35
CA PHE A 16 -5.58 -3.45 5.47
C PHE A 16 -5.79 -2.89 6.88
N SER A 17 -5.18 -3.47 7.91
CA SER A 17 -5.32 -3.00 9.30
C SER A 17 -4.15 -2.12 9.75
N MET A 18 -2.92 -2.48 9.35
CA MET A 18 -1.68 -1.77 9.67
C MET A 18 -0.70 -1.86 8.48
N PRO A 19 -0.95 -1.15 7.38
CA PRO A 19 0.01 -1.03 6.29
C PRO A 19 1.32 -0.42 6.81
N LYS A 20 2.46 -0.93 6.33
CA LYS A 20 3.79 -0.46 6.73
C LYS A 20 4.33 0.62 5.80
N ASP A 21 3.92 0.62 4.54
CA ASP A 21 4.28 1.66 3.57
C ASP A 21 3.17 2.71 3.51
N LYS A 22 3.56 3.98 3.62
CA LYS A 22 2.64 5.12 3.53
C LYS A 22 1.92 5.19 2.19
N ARG A 23 2.55 4.76 1.09
CA ARG A 23 1.91 4.67 -0.23
C ARG A 23 0.73 3.70 -0.21
N THR A 24 0.86 2.59 0.52
CA THR A 24 -0.23 1.63 0.73
C THR A 24 -1.33 2.24 1.61
N GLU A 25 -0.96 2.92 2.68
CA GLU A 25 -1.91 3.62 3.57
C GLU A 25 -2.71 4.70 2.83
N ASP A 26 -2.03 5.58 2.09
CA ASP A 26 -2.66 6.63 1.29
C ASP A 26 -3.58 6.02 0.22
N TYR A 27 -3.20 4.86 -0.34
CA TYR A 27 -4.02 4.11 -1.30
C TYR A 27 -5.26 3.49 -0.69
N ILE A 28 -5.14 2.85 0.46
CA ILE A 28 -6.27 2.22 1.18
C ILE A 28 -7.22 3.28 1.72
N THR A 29 -6.69 4.38 2.27
CA THR A 29 -7.50 5.46 2.86
C THR A 29 -8.09 6.41 1.83
N GLY A 30 -7.66 6.32 0.57
CA GLY A 30 -8.17 7.16 -0.52
C GLY A 30 -7.79 8.63 -0.35
N ARG A 31 -6.72 8.95 0.41
CA ARG A 31 -6.17 10.31 0.51
C ARG A 31 -5.30 10.64 -0.70
N PHE A 32 -5.91 10.56 -1.87
CA PHE A 32 -5.37 11.17 -3.07
C PHE A 32 -5.97 12.57 -3.14
N GLY A 33 -5.12 13.60 -3.11
CA GLY A 33 -5.56 14.97 -3.30
C GLY A 33 -6.31 15.16 -4.61
#